data_AF-A0A2R9ARY1-F1
#
_entry.id   AF-A0A2R9ARY1-F1
#
_cell.length_a   1.000
_cell.length_b   1.000
_cell.length_c   1.000
_cell.angle_alpha   90.00
_cell.angle_beta   90.00
_cell.angle_gamma   90.00
#
_symmetry.space_group_name_H-M   'P 1'
#
loop_
_entity.id
_entity.type
_entity.pdbx_description
1 polymer ?
#
loop_
_entity_poly.entity_id
_entity_poly.type
_entity_poly.pdbx_seq_one_letter_code
_entity_poly.pdbx_strand_id
1 'polypeptide(L)'
;MNGDQKSDISVQEKQDFIQCFSQIVRVLTEDEMGHPETGDYNAIGGKYHWALMVLVAFWELVEPRKQDAESLQWALTMGWCVELLQAFFLVKPGAGLDAINVAMEACMYRLLKLYCQEQPYYLNLIQLFRQSFYQTEIGQTLDLIIAPQGNVDLGRFTEKRYKSSVIFYSFYLPVAAAMYMAGIDREKEHTNAKKILGRVLSDQDDYPHLFGDPNVTAKVGTDIQDNKCSWLVVQWLQWATPEQYQILKENFGQKEAEKVAPVKAVYEELDLPEDSYSHVMGLIEQYAAPLPPVIFLGLARKIYKRKK
;
A
#
# COMPACT_ATOMS: atom_id res chain seq x y z
N MET A 1 -14.55 8.82 -30.46
CA MET A 1 -15.35 9.03 -29.23
C MET A 1 -15.63 7.67 -28.61
N ASN A 2 -15.57 7.58 -27.29
CA ASN A 2 -15.63 6.40 -26.41
C ASN A 2 -14.29 5.71 -26.10
N GLY A 3 -13.42 6.45 -25.40
CA GLY A 3 -12.26 5.89 -24.65
C GLY A 3 -12.25 6.25 -23.16
N ASP A 4 -13.25 7.00 -22.67
CA ASP A 4 -13.20 7.68 -21.37
C ASP A 4 -14.06 7.02 -20.26
N GLN A 5 -14.59 5.80 -20.47
CA GLN A 5 -15.58 5.22 -19.56
C GLN A 5 -15.11 3.99 -18.76
N LYS A 6 -13.83 3.59 -18.85
CA LYS A 6 -13.31 2.36 -18.20
C LYS A 6 -12.44 2.58 -16.96
N SER A 7 -12.33 3.80 -16.41
CA SER A 7 -11.51 4.06 -15.21
C SER A 7 -12.28 4.26 -13.91
N ASP A 8 -13.61 4.25 -13.95
CA ASP A 8 -14.43 4.28 -12.73
C ASP A 8 -14.89 2.85 -12.43
N ILE A 9 -14.38 2.32 -11.32
CA ILE A 9 -14.85 1.07 -10.72
C ILE A 9 -16.36 1.18 -10.58
N SER A 10 -17.08 0.25 -11.18
CA SER A 10 -18.52 0.25 -11.17
C SER A 10 -19.02 0.08 -9.73
N VAL A 11 -20.15 0.70 -9.41
CA VAL A 11 -20.85 0.48 -8.13
C VAL A 11 -21.12 -1.03 -7.92
N GLN A 12 -21.29 -1.77 -9.01
CA GLN A 12 -21.48 -3.21 -9.03
C GLN A 12 -20.26 -3.98 -8.49
N GLU A 13 -19.05 -3.69 -8.96
CA GLU A 13 -17.83 -4.39 -8.51
C GLU A 13 -17.58 -4.19 -7.01
N LYS A 14 -17.93 -3.02 -6.46
CA LYS A 14 -17.87 -2.79 -5.00
C LYS A 14 -18.90 -3.62 -4.24
N GLN A 15 -20.11 -3.74 -4.78
CA GLN A 15 -21.15 -4.58 -4.18
C GLN A 15 -20.76 -6.06 -4.22
N ASP A 16 -20.24 -6.54 -5.36
CA ASP A 16 -19.77 -7.91 -5.53
C ASP A 16 -18.62 -8.22 -4.56
N PHE A 17 -17.70 -7.27 -4.35
CA PHE A 17 -16.63 -7.41 -3.37
C PHE A 17 -17.16 -7.56 -1.93
N ILE A 18 -18.13 -6.72 -1.53
CA ILE A 18 -18.76 -6.80 -0.20
C ILE A 18 -19.53 -8.12 -0.03
N GLN A 19 -20.22 -8.60 -1.07
CA GLN A 19 -20.91 -9.90 -1.02
C GLN A 19 -19.92 -11.06 -0.88
N CYS A 20 -18.80 -11.01 -1.59
CA CYS A 20 -17.71 -11.99 -1.45
C CYS A 20 -17.19 -12.06 -0.01
N PHE A 21 -17.21 -10.95 0.74
CA PHE A 21 -16.83 -10.95 2.15
C PHE A 21 -17.66 -11.91 3.00
N SER A 22 -18.99 -11.83 2.87
CA SER A 22 -19.89 -12.69 3.64
C SER A 22 -19.67 -14.17 3.33
N GLN A 23 -19.33 -14.50 2.07
CA GLN A 23 -19.00 -15.86 1.67
C GLN A 23 -17.68 -16.31 2.26
N ILE A 24 -16.68 -15.44 2.29
CA ILE A 24 -15.37 -15.68 2.92
C ILE A 24 -15.53 -15.93 4.42
N VAL A 25 -16.23 -15.05 5.14
CA VAL A 25 -16.49 -15.22 6.58
C VAL A 25 -17.20 -16.53 6.84
N ARG A 26 -18.22 -16.85 6.04
CA ARG A 26 -18.95 -18.11 6.14
C ARG A 26 -18.03 -19.32 5.96
N VAL A 27 -17.24 -19.36 4.89
CA VAL A 27 -16.28 -20.44 4.61
C VAL A 27 -15.24 -20.57 5.73
N LEU A 28 -14.78 -19.45 6.27
CA LEU A 28 -13.80 -19.44 7.36
C LEU A 28 -14.38 -19.94 8.69
N THR A 29 -15.67 -19.75 8.93
CA THR A 29 -16.34 -20.07 10.21
C THR A 29 -17.10 -21.40 10.22
N GLU A 30 -17.50 -21.95 9.07
CA GLU A 30 -18.35 -23.15 8.97
C GLU A 30 -17.60 -24.51 8.89
N ASP A 31 -16.28 -24.52 8.76
CA ASP A 31 -15.48 -25.75 8.59
C ASP A 31 -14.86 -26.23 9.93
N GLU A 32 -14.35 -27.47 9.98
CA GLU A 32 -14.01 -28.30 11.18
C GLU A 32 -13.36 -27.64 12.42
N MET A 33 -12.83 -26.41 12.33
CA MET A 33 -12.23 -25.63 13.43
C MET A 33 -13.14 -24.49 13.93
N GLY A 34 -14.47 -24.65 13.83
CA GLY A 34 -15.50 -23.65 14.12
C GLY A 34 -15.28 -22.86 15.42
N HIS A 35 -14.72 -21.65 15.30
CA HIS A 35 -14.61 -20.68 16.38
C HIS A 35 -15.41 -19.42 15.99
N PRO A 36 -16.70 -19.34 16.35
CA PRO A 36 -17.60 -18.24 15.93
C PRO A 36 -17.14 -16.85 16.41
N GLU A 37 -16.28 -16.79 17.43
CA GLU A 37 -15.66 -15.57 17.94
C GLU A 37 -14.69 -14.91 16.93
N THR A 38 -14.25 -15.63 15.89
CA THR A 38 -13.38 -15.08 14.84
C THR A 38 -14.13 -14.31 13.75
N GLY A 39 -15.47 -14.39 13.69
CA GLY A 39 -16.25 -13.83 12.58
C GLY A 39 -16.48 -12.32 12.64
N ASP A 40 -16.23 -11.68 13.78
CA ASP A 40 -16.52 -10.26 13.99
C ASP A 40 -15.32 -9.39 13.59
N TYR A 41 -14.95 -9.47 12.31
CA TYR A 41 -13.92 -8.62 11.70
C TYR A 41 -14.45 -7.20 11.47
N ASN A 42 -14.80 -6.49 12.54
CA ASN A 42 -15.14 -5.06 12.55
C ASN A 42 -13.98 -4.15 12.04
N ALA A 43 -12.84 -4.73 11.64
CA ALA A 43 -11.72 -4.06 10.99
C ALA A 43 -11.97 -3.69 9.52
N ILE A 44 -13.05 -4.18 8.90
CA ILE A 44 -13.28 -4.09 7.45
C ILE A 44 -14.26 -2.94 7.14
N GLY A 45 -13.76 -1.71 7.27
CA GLY A 45 -14.48 -0.46 6.96
C GLY A 45 -13.76 0.45 5.95
N GLY A 46 -12.79 -0.11 5.23
CA GLY A 46 -11.92 0.62 4.30
C GLY A 46 -12.58 0.97 2.96
N LYS A 47 -11.88 1.76 2.14
CA LYS A 47 -12.31 2.11 0.77
C LYS A 47 -12.02 1.00 -0.26
N TYR A 48 -11.50 -0.15 0.18
CA TYR A 48 -11.17 -1.36 -0.62
C TYR A 48 -10.27 -1.09 -1.83
N HIS A 49 -9.42 -0.06 -1.76
CA HIS A 49 -8.65 0.39 -2.92
C HIS A 49 -7.71 -0.68 -3.45
N TRP A 50 -7.14 -1.50 -2.57
CA TRP A 50 -6.13 -2.50 -2.93
C TRP A 50 -6.77 -3.76 -3.48
N ALA A 51 -7.87 -4.19 -2.88
CA ALA A 51 -8.71 -5.22 -3.46
C ALA A 51 -9.16 -4.88 -4.88
N LEU A 52 -9.66 -3.66 -5.09
CA LEU A 52 -10.10 -3.19 -6.40
C LEU A 52 -8.93 -3.06 -7.38
N MET A 53 -7.71 -2.80 -6.88
CA MET A 53 -6.51 -2.77 -7.71
C MET A 53 -6.15 -4.15 -8.26
N VAL A 54 -6.32 -5.22 -7.47
CA VAL A 54 -6.17 -6.60 -7.97
C VAL A 54 -7.12 -6.85 -9.13
N LEU A 55 -8.40 -6.52 -8.95
CA LEU A 55 -9.44 -6.77 -9.95
C LEU A 55 -9.18 -6.01 -11.25
N VAL A 56 -8.90 -4.71 -11.16
CA VAL A 56 -8.59 -3.87 -12.34
C VAL A 56 -7.34 -4.36 -13.04
N ALA A 57 -6.26 -4.64 -12.30
CA ALA A 57 -5.03 -5.16 -12.91
C ALA A 57 -5.27 -6.50 -13.60
N PHE A 58 -6.04 -7.40 -12.98
CA PHE A 58 -6.34 -8.71 -13.55
C PHE A 58 -7.13 -8.58 -14.87
N TRP A 59 -8.17 -7.74 -14.89
CA TRP A 59 -8.96 -7.51 -16.11
C TRP A 59 -8.22 -6.85 -17.26
N GLU A 60 -7.22 -6.02 -16.96
CA GLU A 60 -6.37 -5.45 -18.00
C GLU A 60 -5.33 -6.46 -18.54
N LEU A 61 -5.00 -7.50 -17.77
CA LEU A 61 -4.00 -8.50 -18.14
C LEU A 61 -4.57 -9.74 -18.82
N VAL A 62 -5.81 -10.13 -18.52
CA VAL A 62 -6.44 -11.32 -19.12
C VAL A 62 -7.29 -10.99 -20.33
N GLU A 63 -7.26 -11.88 -21.32
CA GLU A 63 -8.09 -11.77 -22.51
C GLU A 63 -9.59 -11.76 -22.15
N PRO A 64 -10.45 -10.97 -22.83
CA PRO A 64 -11.87 -10.85 -22.51
C PRO A 64 -12.63 -12.18 -22.41
N ARG A 65 -12.23 -13.20 -23.18
CA ARG A 65 -12.84 -14.54 -23.17
C ARG A 65 -12.60 -15.33 -21.87
N LYS A 66 -11.60 -14.95 -21.08
CA LYS A 66 -11.28 -15.53 -19.76
C LYS A 66 -11.90 -14.72 -18.62
N GLN A 67 -12.67 -13.68 -18.92
CA GLN A 67 -13.36 -12.85 -17.93
C GLN A 67 -14.72 -13.48 -17.59
N ASP A 68 -14.68 -14.67 -17.01
CA ASP A 68 -15.84 -15.42 -16.57
C ASP A 68 -16.09 -15.25 -15.06
N ALA A 69 -17.21 -15.83 -14.59
CA ALA A 69 -17.63 -15.73 -13.19
C ALA A 69 -16.64 -16.38 -12.23
N GLU A 70 -15.97 -17.45 -12.65
CA GLU A 70 -14.98 -18.16 -11.82
C GLU A 70 -13.71 -17.30 -11.65
N SER A 71 -13.21 -16.74 -12.75
CA SER A 71 -12.06 -15.83 -12.74
C SER A 71 -12.34 -14.55 -11.95
N LEU A 72 -13.57 -14.02 -12.02
CA LEU A 72 -14.02 -12.92 -11.18
C LEU A 72 -13.97 -13.32 -9.69
N GLN A 73 -14.50 -14.48 -9.33
CA GLN A 73 -14.47 -14.97 -7.94
C GLN A 73 -13.04 -15.08 -7.42
N TRP A 74 -12.10 -15.61 -8.22
CA TRP A 74 -10.69 -15.69 -7.83
C TRP A 74 -10.06 -14.31 -7.63
N ALA A 75 -10.34 -13.35 -8.52
CA ALA A 75 -9.82 -11.99 -8.40
C ALA A 75 -10.37 -11.27 -7.16
N LEU A 76 -11.66 -11.46 -6.83
CA LEU A 76 -12.27 -10.92 -5.62
C LEU A 76 -11.67 -11.57 -4.35
N THR A 77 -11.53 -12.89 -4.32
CA THR A 77 -10.88 -13.60 -3.21
C THR A 77 -9.45 -13.12 -3.02
N MET A 78 -8.70 -12.92 -4.11
CA MET A 78 -7.35 -12.39 -4.05
C MET A 78 -7.31 -10.96 -3.50
N GLY A 79 -8.26 -10.11 -3.91
CA GLY A 79 -8.44 -8.79 -3.33
C GLY A 79 -8.66 -8.83 -1.81
N TRP A 80 -9.47 -9.78 -1.33
CA TRP A 80 -9.67 -10.01 0.10
C TRP A 80 -8.42 -10.47 0.84
N CYS A 81 -7.59 -11.33 0.23
CA CYS A 81 -6.29 -11.69 0.80
C CYS A 81 -5.39 -10.47 0.99
N VAL A 82 -5.37 -9.53 0.04
CA VAL A 82 -4.60 -8.28 0.15
C VAL A 82 -5.15 -7.38 1.27
N GLU A 83 -6.48 -7.23 1.38
CA GLU A 83 -7.09 -6.43 2.45
C GLU A 83 -6.89 -7.06 3.84
N LEU A 84 -6.93 -8.39 3.96
CA LEU A 84 -6.62 -9.10 5.21
C LEU A 84 -5.17 -8.86 5.64
N LEU A 85 -4.22 -8.92 4.71
CA LEU A 85 -2.82 -8.61 4.99
C LEU A 85 -2.64 -7.16 5.43
N GLN A 86 -3.34 -6.22 4.80
CA GLN A 86 -3.27 -4.82 5.21
C GLN A 86 -3.89 -4.61 6.59
N ALA A 87 -5.04 -5.23 6.86
CA ALA A 87 -5.72 -5.15 8.15
C ALA A 87 -4.81 -5.67 9.28
N PHE A 88 -4.13 -6.80 9.06
CA PHE A 88 -3.13 -7.37 9.98
C PHE A 88 -2.11 -6.32 10.45
N PHE A 89 -1.52 -5.59 9.51
CA PHE A 89 -0.48 -4.59 9.82
C PHE A 89 -1.02 -3.25 10.34
N LEU A 90 -2.32 -2.99 10.19
CA LEU A 90 -2.98 -1.80 10.73
C LEU A 90 -3.40 -1.97 12.21
N VAL A 91 -3.69 -3.20 12.62
CA VAL A 91 -3.98 -3.52 14.02
C VAL A 91 -2.68 -3.41 14.82
N LYS A 92 -2.62 -2.40 15.70
CA LYS A 92 -1.43 -2.12 16.51
C LYS A 92 -1.14 -3.30 17.47
N PRO A 93 0.11 -3.80 17.52
CA PRO A 93 0.52 -4.80 18.50
C PRO A 93 0.23 -4.33 19.94
N GLY A 94 -0.31 -5.22 20.77
CA GLY A 94 -0.59 -4.90 22.19
C GLY A 94 -1.92 -4.20 22.45
N ALA A 95 -2.79 -4.05 21.45
CA ALA A 95 -4.17 -3.55 21.64
C ALA A 95 -5.14 -4.61 22.20
N GLY A 96 -4.64 -5.78 22.64
CA GLY A 96 -5.49 -6.92 23.02
C GLY A 96 -6.14 -7.64 21.82
N LEU A 97 -5.71 -7.31 20.61
CA LEU A 97 -6.24 -7.84 19.34
C LEU A 97 -5.24 -8.78 18.65
N ASP A 98 -4.19 -9.22 19.36
CA ASP A 98 -3.13 -10.06 18.77
C ASP A 98 -3.67 -11.39 18.24
N ALA A 99 -4.71 -11.95 18.88
CA ALA A 99 -5.41 -13.14 18.39
C ALA A 99 -6.12 -12.93 17.04
N ILE A 100 -6.63 -11.71 16.80
CA ILE A 100 -7.29 -11.35 15.53
C ILE A 100 -6.26 -11.30 14.41
N ASN A 101 -5.06 -10.78 14.67
CA ASN A 101 -3.98 -10.76 13.69
C ASN A 101 -3.55 -12.18 13.28
N VAL A 102 -3.36 -13.07 14.25
CA VAL A 102 -3.04 -14.49 13.96
C VAL A 102 -4.16 -15.14 13.13
N ALA A 103 -5.43 -14.86 13.46
CA ALA A 103 -6.56 -15.36 12.69
C ALA A 103 -6.58 -14.81 11.26
N MET A 104 -6.31 -13.52 11.03
CA MET A 104 -6.28 -12.91 9.69
C MET A 104 -5.23 -13.54 8.79
N GLU A 105 -4.01 -13.76 9.29
CA GLU A 105 -2.95 -14.42 8.53
C GLU A 105 -3.35 -15.86 8.15
N ALA A 106 -3.87 -16.62 9.12
CA ALA A 106 -4.33 -17.99 8.88
C ALA A 106 -5.47 -18.05 7.84
N CYS A 107 -6.43 -17.13 7.95
CA CYS A 107 -7.55 -17.01 7.01
C CYS A 107 -7.09 -16.72 5.59
N MET A 108 -6.12 -15.81 5.42
CA MET A 108 -5.53 -15.50 4.12
C MET A 108 -4.94 -16.76 3.45
N TYR A 109 -4.10 -17.54 4.15
CA TYR A 109 -3.54 -18.77 3.58
C TYR A 109 -4.59 -19.85 3.33
N ARG A 110 -5.64 -19.89 4.17
CA ARG A 110 -6.78 -20.80 3.95
C ARG A 110 -7.56 -20.44 2.69
N LEU A 111 -7.81 -19.15 2.42
CA LEU A 111 -8.44 -18.69 1.19
C LEU A 111 -7.60 -19.02 -0.04
N LEU A 112 -6.29 -18.78 0.02
CA LEU A 112 -5.39 -19.17 -1.08
C LEU A 112 -5.47 -20.67 -1.36
N LYS A 113 -5.50 -21.51 -0.32
CA LYS A 113 -5.65 -22.96 -0.49
C LYS A 113 -7.00 -23.32 -1.11
N LEU A 114 -8.11 -22.83 -0.56
CA LEU A 114 -9.45 -23.21 -1.01
C LEU A 114 -9.73 -22.81 -2.47
N TYR A 115 -9.32 -21.62 -2.88
CA TYR A 115 -9.67 -21.07 -4.19
C TYR A 115 -8.57 -21.23 -5.24
N CYS A 116 -7.30 -21.37 -4.83
CA CYS A 116 -6.18 -21.37 -5.78
C CYS A 116 -5.36 -22.67 -5.78
N GLN A 117 -5.62 -23.68 -4.93
CA GLN A 117 -4.73 -24.85 -4.83
C GLN A 117 -4.47 -25.61 -6.15
N GLU A 118 -5.46 -25.65 -7.04
CA GLU A 118 -5.35 -26.35 -8.33
C GLU A 118 -4.78 -25.45 -9.44
N GLN A 119 -4.59 -24.16 -9.14
CA GLN A 119 -4.11 -23.19 -10.10
C GLN A 119 -2.59 -23.27 -10.27
N PRO A 120 -2.07 -23.09 -11.50
CA PRO A 120 -0.63 -23.19 -11.76
C PRO A 120 0.20 -22.13 -11.02
N TYR A 121 -0.44 -21.02 -10.62
CA TYR A 121 0.19 -19.92 -9.91
C TYR A 121 0.06 -20.00 -8.39
N TYR A 122 -0.50 -21.08 -7.81
CA TYR A 122 -0.71 -21.22 -6.37
C TYR A 122 0.57 -20.96 -5.55
N LEU A 123 1.68 -21.61 -5.93
CA LEU A 123 2.95 -21.48 -5.23
C LEU A 123 3.51 -20.05 -5.33
N ASN A 124 3.37 -19.41 -6.50
CA ASN A 124 3.80 -18.03 -6.71
C ASN A 124 3.04 -17.08 -5.78
N LEU A 125 1.74 -17.28 -5.61
CA LEU A 125 0.92 -16.48 -4.70
C LEU A 125 1.36 -16.68 -3.24
N ILE A 126 1.53 -17.92 -2.79
CA ILE A 126 2.00 -18.21 -1.42
C ILE A 126 3.34 -17.52 -1.15
N GLN A 127 4.29 -17.62 -2.09
CA GLN A 127 5.59 -16.97 -1.97
C GLN A 127 5.48 -15.44 -1.97
N LEU A 128 4.63 -14.87 -2.82
CA LEU A 128 4.39 -13.43 -2.89
C LEU A 128 3.83 -12.88 -1.57
N PHE A 129 2.82 -13.54 -0.99
CA PHE A 129 2.25 -13.11 0.30
C PHE A 129 3.24 -13.26 1.45
N ARG A 130 3.97 -14.38 1.51
CA ARG A 130 5.02 -14.59 2.53
C ARG A 130 6.12 -13.55 2.43
N GLN A 131 6.59 -13.26 1.23
CA GLN A 131 7.62 -12.25 1.00
C GLN A 131 7.12 -10.84 1.35
N SER A 132 5.85 -10.55 1.02
CA SER A 132 5.19 -9.29 1.35
C SER A 132 5.07 -9.08 2.86
N PHE A 133 4.65 -10.12 3.57
CA PHE A 133 4.59 -10.14 5.03
C PHE A 133 5.97 -9.90 5.65
N TYR A 134 6.97 -10.69 5.25
CA TYR A 134 8.34 -10.58 5.78
C TYR A 134 8.94 -9.17 5.62
N GLN A 135 8.88 -8.58 4.42
CA GLN A 135 9.45 -7.24 4.25
C GLN A 135 8.64 -6.17 4.96
N THR A 136 7.32 -6.35 5.12
CA THR A 136 6.50 -5.41 5.89
C THR A 136 6.87 -5.45 7.36
N GLU A 137 7.05 -6.64 7.94
CA GLU A 137 7.53 -6.81 9.33
C GLU A 137 8.92 -6.21 9.53
N ILE A 138 9.84 -6.47 8.60
CA ILE A 138 11.20 -5.88 8.66
C ILE A 138 11.12 -4.35 8.53
N GLY A 139 10.29 -3.83 7.62
CA GLY A 139 10.10 -2.39 7.43
C GLY A 139 9.57 -1.71 8.70
N GLN A 140 8.51 -2.26 9.31
CA GLN A 140 7.97 -1.78 10.58
C GLN A 140 8.99 -1.89 11.73
N THR A 141 9.76 -2.98 11.78
CA THR A 141 10.82 -3.15 12.77
C THR A 141 11.89 -2.06 12.61
N LEU A 142 12.30 -1.78 11.36
CA LEU A 142 13.27 -0.73 11.07
C LEU A 142 12.72 0.65 11.44
N ASP A 143 11.46 0.95 11.14
CA ASP A 143 10.82 2.21 11.54
C ASP A 143 10.91 2.43 13.06
N LEU A 144 10.62 1.39 13.86
CA LEU A 144 10.73 1.45 15.33
C LEU A 144 12.17 1.64 15.83
N ILE A 145 13.16 1.07 15.13
CA ILE A 145 14.59 1.21 15.49
C ILE A 145 15.16 2.57 15.08
N ILE A 146 14.74 3.09 13.92
CA ILE A 146 15.22 4.36 13.35
C ILE A 146 14.69 5.54 14.16
N ALA A 147 13.41 5.49 14.55
CA ALA A 147 12.66 6.57 15.17
C ALA A 147 12.09 6.17 16.54
N PRO A 148 12.93 5.85 17.55
CA PRO A 148 12.43 5.55 18.88
C PRO A 148 11.67 6.76 19.48
N GLN A 149 10.54 6.51 20.11
CA GLN A 149 9.73 7.58 20.72
C GLN A 149 10.51 8.30 21.81
N GLY A 150 10.47 9.63 21.80
CA GLY A 150 11.13 10.48 22.79
C GLY A 150 12.64 10.63 22.62
N ASN A 151 13.25 10.04 21.60
CA ASN A 151 14.66 10.23 21.29
C ASN A 151 14.85 10.57 19.80
N VAL A 152 15.01 11.86 19.52
CA VAL A 152 15.21 12.39 18.17
C VAL A 152 16.68 12.28 17.80
N ASP A 153 16.99 11.42 16.84
CA ASP A 153 18.34 11.25 16.28
C ASP A 153 18.29 11.42 14.76
N LEU A 154 18.33 12.69 14.31
CA LEU A 154 18.29 13.05 12.89
C LEU A 154 19.45 12.42 12.08
N GLY A 155 20.56 12.06 12.74
CA GLY A 155 21.67 11.35 12.08
C GLY A 155 21.29 9.95 11.59
N ARG A 156 20.18 9.39 12.09
CA ARG A 156 19.62 8.11 11.61
C ARG A 156 18.77 8.27 10.35
N PHE A 157 18.31 9.48 10.04
CA PHE A 157 17.41 9.73 8.92
C PHE A 157 18.20 9.86 7.63
N THR A 158 18.53 8.70 7.07
CA THR A 158 19.29 8.58 5.82
C THR A 158 18.42 7.96 4.74
N GLU A 159 18.67 8.31 3.47
CA GLU A 159 17.94 7.75 2.34
C GLU A 159 17.98 6.22 2.29
N LYS A 160 19.12 5.63 2.65
CA LYS A 160 19.27 4.18 2.74
C LYS A 160 18.31 3.56 3.76
N ARG A 161 18.17 4.19 4.93
CA ARG A 161 17.33 3.68 6.03
C ARG A 161 15.85 3.87 5.71
N TYR A 162 15.47 5.04 5.19
CA TYR A 162 14.11 5.30 4.70
C TYR A 162 13.69 4.28 3.64
N LYS A 163 14.49 4.09 2.59
CA LYS A 163 14.16 3.10 1.53
C LYS A 163 14.01 1.67 2.05
N SER A 164 14.68 1.33 3.14
CA SER A 164 14.60 -0.01 3.75
C SER A 164 13.39 -0.15 4.68
N SER A 165 12.87 0.95 5.25
CA SER A 165 11.74 0.93 6.17
C SER A 165 10.39 1.12 5.47
N VAL A 166 10.38 1.83 4.34
CA VAL A 166 9.19 2.01 3.48
C VAL A 166 8.64 0.64 3.04
N ILE A 167 7.35 0.44 3.31
CA ILE A 167 6.62 -0.80 3.02
C ILE A 167 6.30 -0.85 1.52
N PHE A 168 7.30 -1.22 0.74
CA PHE A 168 7.25 -1.29 -0.73
C PHE A 168 6.12 -2.18 -1.28
N TYR A 169 5.71 -3.20 -0.52
CA TYR A 169 4.79 -4.21 -1.02
C TYR A 169 3.35 -3.77 -1.18
N SER A 170 2.88 -2.72 -0.50
CA SER A 170 1.44 -2.39 -0.52
C SER A 170 0.90 -2.11 -1.93
N PHE A 171 1.70 -1.47 -2.80
CA PHE A 171 1.33 -1.24 -4.20
C PHE A 171 1.71 -2.37 -5.14
N TYR A 172 2.86 -3.01 -4.90
CA TYR A 172 3.35 -4.07 -5.78
C TYR A 172 2.56 -5.38 -5.62
N LEU A 173 2.21 -5.77 -4.39
CA LEU A 173 1.47 -6.99 -4.06
C LEU A 173 0.19 -7.16 -4.90
N PRO A 174 -0.76 -6.19 -4.95
CA PRO A 174 -2.00 -6.38 -5.69
C PRO A 174 -1.77 -6.54 -7.20
N VAL A 175 -0.81 -5.81 -7.78
CA VAL A 175 -0.46 -5.93 -9.20
C VAL A 175 0.24 -7.25 -9.49
N ALA A 176 1.20 -7.65 -8.64
CA ALA A 176 1.93 -8.89 -8.80
C ALA A 176 1.03 -10.13 -8.66
N ALA A 177 0.05 -10.09 -7.75
CA ALA A 177 -0.95 -11.13 -7.62
C ALA A 177 -1.75 -11.29 -8.93
N ALA A 178 -2.23 -10.17 -9.49
CA ALA A 178 -2.91 -10.17 -10.78
C ALA A 178 -2.03 -10.65 -11.94
N MET A 179 -0.74 -10.28 -11.96
CA MET A 179 0.24 -10.75 -12.95
C MET A 179 0.39 -12.27 -12.90
N TYR A 180 0.59 -12.86 -11.73
CA TYR A 180 0.68 -14.31 -11.58
C TYR A 180 -0.62 -15.01 -11.99
N MET A 181 -1.78 -14.47 -11.62
CA MET A 181 -3.08 -15.01 -12.01
C MET A 181 -3.30 -14.94 -13.53
N ALA A 182 -2.75 -13.92 -14.20
CA ALA A 182 -2.76 -13.80 -15.66
C ALA A 182 -1.71 -14.67 -16.38
N GLY A 183 -0.90 -15.44 -15.63
CA GLY A 183 0.16 -16.28 -16.18
C GLY A 183 1.46 -15.54 -16.53
N ILE A 184 1.66 -14.34 -15.97
CA ILE A 184 2.88 -13.55 -16.11
C ILE A 184 3.74 -13.80 -14.87
N ASP A 185 4.77 -14.64 -15.01
CA ASP A 185 5.65 -15.07 -13.91
C ASP A 185 7.12 -14.67 -14.09
N ARG A 186 7.45 -14.06 -15.23
CA ARG A 186 8.81 -13.68 -15.60
C ARG A 186 9.34 -12.55 -14.73
N GLU A 187 10.56 -12.71 -14.25
CA GLU A 187 11.22 -11.78 -13.33
C GLU A 187 11.33 -10.35 -13.88
N LYS A 188 11.52 -10.19 -15.20
CA LYS A 188 11.69 -8.89 -15.86
C LYS A 188 10.44 -8.03 -15.71
N GLU A 189 9.27 -8.59 -16.01
CA GLU A 189 7.97 -7.94 -15.94
C GLU A 189 7.68 -7.52 -14.49
N HIS A 190 7.92 -8.40 -13.52
CA HIS A 190 7.78 -8.09 -12.10
C HIS A 190 8.76 -7.00 -11.65
N THR A 191 10.03 -7.05 -12.08
CA THR A 191 11.03 -6.02 -11.76
C THR A 191 10.64 -4.65 -12.31
N ASN A 192 10.10 -4.60 -13.52
CA ASN A 192 9.60 -3.37 -14.13
C ASN A 192 8.40 -2.81 -13.36
N ALA A 193 7.43 -3.66 -13.02
CA ALA A 193 6.28 -3.26 -12.20
C ALA A 193 6.72 -2.70 -10.83
N LYS A 194 7.69 -3.37 -10.18
CA LYS A 194 8.32 -2.88 -8.94
C LYS A 194 8.90 -1.47 -9.12
N LYS A 195 9.69 -1.22 -10.17
CA LYS A 195 10.30 0.11 -10.39
C LYS A 195 9.27 1.22 -10.51
N ILE A 196 8.20 0.99 -11.28
CA ILE A 196 7.14 1.98 -11.49
C ILE A 196 6.37 2.22 -10.17
N LEU A 197 5.88 1.15 -9.54
CA LEU A 197 5.04 1.23 -8.35
C LEU A 197 5.79 1.72 -7.11
N GLY A 198 7.07 1.40 -7.01
CA GLY A 198 7.95 1.90 -5.95
C GLY A 198 8.06 3.41 -5.93
N ARG A 199 8.18 4.03 -7.11
CA ARG A 199 8.21 5.49 -7.21
C ARG A 199 6.88 6.10 -6.76
N VAL A 200 5.78 5.53 -7.24
CA VAL A 200 4.43 5.96 -6.88
C VAL A 200 4.17 5.91 -5.37
N LEU A 201 4.67 4.88 -4.69
CA LEU A 201 4.59 4.77 -3.22
C LEU A 201 5.39 5.89 -2.53
N SER A 202 6.65 6.09 -2.92
CA SER A 202 7.48 7.16 -2.34
C SER A 202 6.85 8.54 -2.51
N ASP A 203 6.18 8.78 -3.64
CA ASP A 203 5.47 10.05 -3.86
C ASP A 203 4.14 10.12 -3.06
N GLN A 204 3.45 8.99 -2.80
CA GLN A 204 2.19 8.98 -2.03
C GLN A 204 2.38 9.09 -0.52
N ASP A 205 3.35 8.40 0.08
CA ASP A 205 3.49 8.39 1.54
C ASP A 205 3.85 9.78 2.07
N ASP A 206 4.65 10.57 1.33
CA ASP A 206 5.20 11.80 1.88
C ASP A 206 4.39 13.07 1.58
N TYR A 207 3.62 13.13 0.48
CA TYR A 207 2.93 14.36 0.08
C TYR A 207 1.67 14.69 0.93
N PRO A 208 0.73 13.75 1.19
CA PRO A 208 -0.48 14.01 1.95
C PRO A 208 -0.23 14.22 3.45
N HIS A 209 0.88 13.72 3.99
CA HIS A 209 1.20 13.87 5.41
C HIS A 209 1.72 15.28 5.77
N LEU A 210 2.04 16.12 4.78
CA LEU A 210 2.44 17.51 5.01
C LEU A 210 1.50 18.54 4.41
N PHE A 211 1.03 18.32 3.19
CA PHE A 211 0.27 19.31 2.42
C PHE A 211 -1.15 18.86 2.08
N GLY A 212 -1.54 17.67 2.52
CA GLY A 212 -2.89 17.19 2.32
C GLY A 212 -3.89 17.99 3.14
N ASP A 213 -4.93 18.53 2.48
CA ASP A 213 -6.07 19.13 3.18
C ASP A 213 -6.64 18.09 4.17
N PRO A 214 -6.66 18.37 5.48
CA PRO A 214 -7.23 17.48 6.50
C PRO A 214 -8.67 17.05 6.18
N ASN A 215 -9.43 17.89 5.47
CA ASN A 215 -10.80 17.61 5.03
C ASN A 215 -10.87 16.55 3.90
N VAL A 216 -9.75 16.31 3.20
CA VAL A 216 -9.66 15.39 2.05
C VAL A 216 -8.87 14.13 2.41
N THR A 217 -7.82 14.23 3.24
CA THR A 217 -6.93 13.11 3.57
C THR A 217 -7.47 12.17 4.65
N ALA A 218 -8.54 12.53 5.35
CA ALA A 218 -9.13 11.78 6.47
C ALA A 218 -8.14 11.47 7.63
N LYS A 219 -6.93 12.04 7.59
CA LYS A 219 -5.89 11.95 8.64
C LYS A 219 -5.10 13.25 8.67
N VAL A 220 -4.97 13.84 9.86
CA VAL A 220 -3.97 14.88 10.11
C VAL A 220 -2.60 14.20 10.06
N GLY A 221 -1.68 14.71 9.24
CA GLY A 221 -0.32 14.18 9.20
C GLY A 221 0.41 14.44 10.52
N THR A 222 0.92 13.38 11.14
CA THR A 222 1.58 13.41 12.46
C THR A 222 3.06 13.06 12.39
N ASP A 223 3.64 12.94 11.19
CA ASP A 223 5.01 12.41 11.01
C ASP A 223 6.07 13.23 11.75
N ILE A 224 5.89 14.56 11.83
CA ILE A 224 6.77 15.45 12.60
C ILE A 224 6.68 15.11 14.09
N GLN A 225 5.46 15.03 14.63
CA GLN A 225 5.18 14.78 16.04
C GLN A 225 5.58 13.37 16.47
N ASP A 226 5.45 12.40 15.56
CA ASP A 226 5.73 10.99 15.79
C ASP A 226 7.22 10.65 15.60
N ASN A 227 8.08 11.65 15.37
CA ASN A 227 9.51 11.49 15.12
C ASN A 227 9.80 10.58 13.90
N LYS A 228 8.92 10.54 12.89
CA LYS A 228 9.09 9.60 11.79
C LYS A 228 10.23 10.01 10.86
N CYS A 229 10.96 9.00 10.40
CA CYS A 229 11.91 9.13 9.31
C CYS A 229 11.16 9.20 7.97
N SER A 230 10.52 10.33 7.66
CA SER A 230 9.86 10.56 6.37
C SER A 230 10.86 10.88 5.25
N TRP A 231 10.46 10.75 3.99
CA TRP A 231 11.31 11.15 2.87
C TRP A 231 11.64 12.63 2.94
N LEU A 232 10.69 13.47 3.37
CA LEU A 232 10.91 14.91 3.42
C LEU A 232 12.00 15.29 4.41
N VAL A 233 12.01 14.76 5.63
CA VAL A 233 13.10 15.05 6.57
C VAL A 233 14.43 14.52 6.01
N VAL A 234 14.41 13.36 5.35
CA VAL A 234 15.61 12.78 4.71
C VAL A 234 16.14 13.64 3.56
N GLN A 235 15.27 14.14 2.66
CA GLN A 235 15.67 15.03 1.57
C GLN A 235 16.19 16.33 2.12
N TRP A 236 15.47 16.89 3.08
CA TRP A 236 15.79 18.16 3.68
C TRP A 236 17.17 18.15 4.34
N LEU A 237 17.49 17.06 5.06
CA LEU A 237 18.79 16.88 5.72
C LEU A 237 19.98 16.86 4.75
N GLN A 238 19.78 16.66 3.44
CA GLN A 238 20.85 16.66 2.44
C GLN A 238 21.36 18.07 2.09
N TRP A 239 20.51 19.09 2.24
CA TRP A 239 20.80 20.46 1.77
C TRP A 239 20.68 21.51 2.87
N ALA A 240 20.24 21.10 4.06
CA ALA A 240 20.06 21.91 5.25
C ALA A 240 21.28 22.78 5.59
N THR A 241 21.06 24.08 5.77
CA THR A 241 22.07 24.94 6.42
C THR A 241 22.18 24.59 7.91
N PRO A 242 23.30 24.91 8.58
CA PRO A 242 23.46 24.64 10.01
C PRO A 242 22.35 25.24 10.89
N GLU A 243 21.87 26.45 10.56
CA GLU A 243 20.81 27.16 11.27
C GLU A 243 19.48 26.43 11.14
N GLN A 244 19.13 26.10 9.89
CA GLN A 244 18.00 25.26 9.55
C GLN A 244 18.06 23.91 10.28
N TYR A 245 19.23 23.26 10.32
CA TYR A 245 19.39 21.93 10.93
C TYR A 245 19.10 22.01 12.43
N GLN A 246 19.53 23.11 13.06
CA GLN A 246 19.25 23.37 14.47
C GLN A 246 17.75 23.57 14.72
N ILE A 247 17.03 24.26 13.83
CA ILE A 247 15.56 24.40 13.92
C ILE A 247 14.92 23.01 13.92
N LEU A 248 15.30 22.12 12.99
CA LEU A 248 14.74 20.77 12.95
C LEU A 248 15.09 19.98 14.22
N LYS A 249 16.33 20.04 14.70
CA LYS A 249 16.75 19.33 15.92
C LYS A 249 15.98 19.78 17.16
N GLU A 250 15.64 21.05 17.28
CA GLU A 250 14.96 21.63 18.45
C GLU A 250 13.44 21.46 18.45
N ASN A 251 12.86 21.06 17.31
CA ASN A 251 11.42 21.10 17.09
C ASN A 251 10.82 19.79 16.56
N PHE A 252 11.60 18.93 15.90
CA PHE A 252 11.13 17.63 15.39
C PHE A 252 10.82 16.65 16.53
N GLY A 253 9.84 15.76 16.33
CA GLY A 253 9.43 14.77 17.34
C GLY A 253 8.65 15.34 18.53
N GLN A 254 8.25 16.62 18.47
CA GLN A 254 7.50 17.31 19.52
C GLN A 254 6.02 17.45 19.12
N LYS A 255 5.12 17.34 20.10
CA LYS A 255 3.67 17.28 19.85
C LYS A 255 3.04 18.67 19.78
N GLU A 256 3.71 19.66 20.34
CA GLU A 256 3.26 21.03 20.49
C GLU A 256 3.18 21.72 19.12
N ALA A 257 2.05 22.35 18.82
CA ALA A 257 1.83 22.99 17.51
C ALA A 257 2.86 24.09 17.20
N GLU A 258 3.33 24.81 18.23
CA GLU A 258 4.37 25.83 18.15
C GLU A 258 5.76 25.28 17.77
N LYS A 259 5.98 23.98 17.98
CA LYS A 259 7.19 23.25 17.57
C LYS A 259 7.02 22.66 16.17
N VAL A 260 5.83 22.20 15.83
CA VAL A 260 5.52 21.70 14.49
C VAL A 260 5.56 22.82 13.44
N ALA A 261 5.10 24.03 13.76
CA ALA A 261 5.00 25.13 12.81
C ALA A 261 6.35 25.56 12.19
N PRO A 262 7.45 25.75 12.96
CA PRO A 262 8.77 26.02 12.40
C PRO A 262 9.26 24.94 11.44
N VAL A 263 9.04 23.67 11.75
CA VAL A 263 9.42 22.55 10.87
C VAL A 263 8.63 22.61 9.56
N LYS A 264 7.34 22.94 9.61
CA LYS A 264 6.51 23.12 8.40
C LYS A 264 6.96 24.29 7.54
N ALA A 265 7.25 25.44 8.15
CA ALA A 265 7.75 26.61 7.41
C ALA A 265 9.05 26.29 6.66
N VAL A 266 9.94 25.55 7.31
CA VAL A 266 11.20 25.06 6.72
C VAL A 266 10.95 24.06 5.56
N TYR A 267 9.85 23.31 5.59
CA TYR A 267 9.43 22.47 4.47
C TYR A 267 8.73 23.22 3.34
N GLU A 268 8.11 24.37 3.61
CA GLU A 268 7.51 25.25 2.59
C GLU A 268 8.58 26.01 1.77
N GLU A 269 9.78 26.21 2.34
CA GLU A 269 10.94 26.72 1.60
C GLU A 269 11.48 25.73 0.55
N LEU A 270 11.13 24.44 0.66
CA LEU A 270 11.40 23.48 -0.40
C LEU A 270 10.38 23.69 -1.51
N ASP A 271 10.86 24.18 -2.64
CA ASP A 271 10.20 24.04 -3.93
C ASP A 271 10.20 22.54 -4.29
N LEU A 272 9.34 21.76 -3.63
CA LEU A 272 9.24 20.32 -3.81
C LEU A 272 8.90 20.06 -5.28
N PRO A 273 9.61 19.14 -5.96
CA PRO A 273 9.56 19.07 -7.40
C PRO A 273 8.14 18.79 -7.88
N GLU A 274 7.58 19.79 -8.57
CA GLU A 274 6.37 19.70 -9.39
C GLU A 274 6.49 18.56 -10.44
N ASP A 275 7.71 18.08 -10.67
CA ASP A 275 8.17 17.07 -11.63
C ASP A 275 8.01 15.59 -11.18
N SER A 276 7.32 15.33 -10.06
CA SER A 276 7.07 13.95 -9.59
C SER A 276 6.13 13.16 -10.53
N TYR A 277 5.09 13.81 -11.08
CA TYR A 277 4.15 13.16 -12.00
C TYR A 277 4.80 12.82 -13.35
N SER A 278 5.54 13.74 -13.95
CA SER A 278 6.30 13.54 -15.20
C SER A 278 7.32 12.41 -15.06
N HIS A 279 7.98 12.30 -13.90
CA HIS A 279 8.90 11.20 -13.63
C HIS A 279 8.18 9.84 -13.62
N VAL A 280 7.04 9.72 -12.93
CA VAL A 280 6.22 8.50 -12.95
C VAL A 280 5.76 8.17 -14.38
N MET A 281 5.34 9.17 -15.15
CA MET A 281 4.95 8.98 -16.55
C MET A 281 6.12 8.47 -17.40
N GLY A 282 7.33 9.03 -17.24
CA GLY A 282 8.53 8.55 -17.92
C GLY A 282 8.91 7.11 -17.55
N LEU A 283 8.74 6.72 -16.27
CA LEU A 283 8.94 5.33 -15.85
C LEU A 283 7.91 4.38 -16.48
N ILE A 284 6.64 4.80 -16.60
CA ILE A 284 5.61 4.02 -17.28
C ILE A 284 5.96 3.84 -18.75
N GLU A 285 6.36 4.90 -19.44
CA GLU A 285 6.78 4.84 -20.86
C GLU A 285 7.98 3.91 -21.06
N GLN A 286 8.96 3.95 -20.15
CA GLN A 286 10.18 3.16 -20.27
C GLN A 286 10.00 1.68 -19.90
N TYR A 287 9.20 1.38 -18.87
CA TYR A 287 9.19 0.07 -18.23
C TYR A 287 7.86 -0.68 -18.30
N ALA A 288 6.75 -0.05 -18.65
CA ALA A 288 5.45 -0.74 -18.62
C ALA A 288 5.42 -1.92 -19.58
N ALA A 289 5.92 -1.76 -20.82
CA ALA A 289 5.90 -2.84 -21.80
C ALA A 289 6.63 -4.10 -21.29
N PRO A 290 6.01 -5.29 -21.42
CA PRO A 290 4.80 -5.61 -22.19
C PRO A 290 3.47 -5.43 -21.43
N LEU A 291 3.49 -5.03 -20.15
CA LEU A 291 2.28 -4.81 -19.36
C LEU A 291 1.51 -3.58 -19.89
N PRO A 292 0.17 -3.62 -19.91
CA PRO A 292 -0.66 -2.48 -20.27
C PRO A 292 -0.37 -1.27 -19.37
N PRO A 293 0.05 -0.12 -19.93
CA PRO A 293 0.33 1.09 -19.15
C PRO A 293 -0.85 1.55 -18.28
N VAL A 294 -2.08 1.25 -18.69
CA VAL A 294 -3.32 1.61 -18.00
C VAL A 294 -3.37 1.13 -16.54
N ILE A 295 -2.74 -0.02 -16.23
CA ILE A 295 -2.63 -0.55 -14.87
C ILE A 295 -1.94 0.46 -13.93
N PHE A 296 -0.87 1.10 -14.43
CA PHE A 296 -0.09 2.07 -13.67
C PHE A 296 -0.70 3.49 -13.76
N LEU A 297 -1.27 3.85 -14.91
CA LEU A 297 -1.88 5.16 -15.12
C LEU A 297 -3.11 5.39 -14.23
N GLY A 298 -3.93 4.36 -14.00
CA GLY A 298 -5.06 4.45 -13.08
C GLY A 298 -4.63 4.80 -11.65
N LEU A 299 -3.53 4.18 -11.19
CA LEU A 299 -2.93 4.44 -9.89
C LEU A 299 -2.35 5.86 -9.81
N ALA A 300 -1.52 6.24 -10.79
CA ALA A 300 -0.93 7.58 -10.86
C ALA A 300 -2.03 8.65 -10.86
N ARG A 301 -3.08 8.50 -11.67
CA ARG A 301 -4.21 9.44 -11.67
C ARG A 301 -4.88 9.55 -10.31
N LYS A 302 -5.13 8.45 -9.60
CA LYS A 302 -5.77 8.50 -8.27
C LYS A 302 -4.93 9.23 -7.24
N ILE A 303 -3.61 9.16 -7.34
CA ILE A 303 -2.68 9.80 -6.41
C ILE A 303 -2.49 11.28 -6.77
N TYR A 304 -2.25 11.57 -8.04
CA TYR A 304 -1.91 12.92 -8.51
C TYR A 304 -3.12 13.79 -8.89
N LYS A 305 -4.30 13.24 -9.21
CA LYS A 305 -5.54 14.03 -9.41
C LYS A 305 -6.16 14.54 -8.10
N ARG A 306 -5.66 14.14 -6.93
CA ARG A 306 -6.03 14.79 -5.65
C ARG A 306 -5.60 16.27 -5.58
N LYS A 307 -4.90 16.78 -6.61
CA LYS A 307 -4.47 18.18 -6.78
C LYS A 307 -5.53 19.14 -7.37
N LYS A 308 -6.79 18.75 -7.56
CA LYS A 308 -7.85 19.68 -8.01
C LYS A 308 -9.14 19.53 -7.23
#